data_AF-A0A536Z9D7-F1
#
_entry.id   AF-A0A536Z9D7-F1
#
_cell.length_a   1.000
_cell.length_b   1.000
_cell.length_c   1.000
_cell.angle_alpha   90.00
_cell.angle_beta   90.00
_cell.angle_gamma   90.00
#
_symmetry.space_group_name_H-M   'P 1'
#
loop_
_entity.id
_entity.type
_entity.pdbx_description
1 polymer ?
#
loop_
_entity_poly.entity_id
_entity_poly.type
_entity_poly.pdbx_seq_one_letter_code
_entity_poly.pdbx_strand_id
1 'polypeptide(L)'
;MRLRQLQSAFCASEGAATDEVRGFGSQAWRTFALWRKQQFVEPLPASQRIASRGSVLNPEQEAAVTDAMAEMDRFAPSLVQGITGSGKTEVYFAAVARVLAAGHQALLLVPEINLTPQLEQRIAGALPDVSLAVLHSGLSSAARLSRWLAAARGDAQLVVGTRLAVYTPLPRLGLIVVDEEHDISFRQQDGVRYHARDVAI
;
A
#
# COMPACT_ATOMS: atom_id res chain seq x y z
N MET A 1 -12.52 30.68 -21.86
CA MET A 1 -11.35 30.55 -20.96
C MET A 1 -11.35 29.21 -20.22
N ARG A 2 -12.43 28.82 -19.53
CA ARG A 2 -12.51 27.58 -18.69
C ARG A 2 -12.36 26.25 -19.45
N LEU A 3 -12.81 26.15 -20.70
CA LEU A 3 -12.62 24.95 -21.54
C LEU A 3 -11.15 24.72 -21.96
N ARG A 4 -10.38 25.78 -22.18
CA ARG A 4 -8.93 25.67 -22.44
C ARG A 4 -8.18 25.19 -21.21
N GLN A 5 -8.61 25.59 -20.01
CA GLN A 5 -8.05 25.13 -18.73
C GLN A 5 -8.34 23.66 -18.48
N LEU A 6 -9.56 23.20 -18.81
CA LEU A 6 -9.89 21.77 -18.76
C LEU A 6 -9.03 20.96 -19.73
N GLN A 7 -8.89 21.44 -20.98
CA GLN A 7 -8.05 20.78 -21.98
C GLN A 7 -6.58 20.73 -21.55
N SER A 8 -6.02 21.83 -21.04
CA SER A 8 -4.64 21.85 -20.55
C SER A 8 -4.42 20.90 -19.37
N ALA A 9 -5.41 20.78 -18.47
CA ALA A 9 -5.32 19.87 -17.33
C ALA A 9 -5.28 18.39 -17.74
N PHE A 10 -6.01 18.01 -18.78
CA PHE A 10 -6.00 16.63 -19.30
C PHE A 10 -4.84 16.34 -20.26
N CYS A 11 -4.22 17.36 -20.86
CA CYS A 11 -3.00 17.19 -21.66
C CYS A 11 -1.72 17.14 -20.82
N ALA A 12 -1.80 17.43 -19.51
CA ALA A 12 -0.68 17.27 -18.58
C ALA A 12 -0.44 15.77 -18.28
N SER A 13 0.82 15.39 -18.06
CA SER A 13 1.25 13.99 -17.85
C SER A 13 0.64 13.32 -16.61
N GLU A 14 0.16 14.09 -15.63
CA GLU A 14 -0.35 13.60 -14.34
C GLU A 14 -1.90 13.50 -14.28
N GLY A 15 -2.58 13.94 -15.36
CA GLY A 15 -4.03 14.11 -15.41
C GLY A 15 -4.54 15.21 -14.48
N ALA A 16 -5.84 15.18 -14.16
CA ALA A 16 -6.49 16.15 -13.28
C ALA A 16 -7.31 15.46 -12.19
N ALA A 17 -7.32 15.99 -10.97
CA ALA A 17 -8.17 15.46 -9.90
C ALA A 17 -9.63 15.87 -10.11
N THR A 18 -10.58 15.03 -9.66
CA THR A 18 -12.02 15.29 -9.84
C THR A 18 -12.45 16.62 -9.20
N ASP A 19 -11.83 17.00 -8.08
CA ASP A 19 -12.14 18.24 -7.36
C ASP A 19 -11.58 19.48 -8.07
N GLU A 20 -10.41 19.37 -8.72
CA GLU A 20 -9.87 20.43 -9.59
C GLU A 20 -10.79 20.67 -10.79
N VAL A 21 -11.29 19.59 -11.40
CA VAL A 21 -12.24 19.67 -12.52
C VAL A 21 -13.54 20.35 -12.09
N ARG A 22 -14.02 20.11 -10.86
CA ARG A 22 -15.17 20.84 -10.30
C ARG A 22 -14.87 22.33 -10.12
N GLY A 23 -13.63 22.66 -9.73
CA GLY A 23 -13.14 24.04 -9.59
C GLY A 23 -13.15 24.85 -10.90
N PHE A 24 -13.06 24.18 -12.07
CA PHE A 24 -13.17 24.84 -13.37
C PHE A 24 -14.61 25.27 -13.75
N GLY A 25 -15.59 24.99 -12.90
CA GLY A 25 -16.97 25.46 -13.01
C GLY A 25 -17.93 24.48 -13.68
N SER A 26 -19.22 24.78 -13.59
CA SER A 26 -20.32 23.88 -13.99
C SER A 26 -20.27 23.42 -15.45
N GLN A 27 -19.84 24.29 -16.37
CA GLN A 27 -19.70 23.95 -17.77
C GLN A 27 -18.55 22.96 -18.02
N ALA A 28 -17.41 23.13 -17.34
CA ALA A 28 -16.28 22.22 -17.43
C ALA A 28 -16.63 20.84 -16.85
N TRP A 29 -17.36 20.81 -15.72
CA TRP A 29 -17.87 19.57 -15.13
C TRP A 29 -18.81 18.81 -16.06
N ARG A 30 -19.74 19.50 -16.74
CA ARG A 30 -20.63 18.90 -17.73
C ARG A 30 -19.85 18.30 -18.90
N THR A 31 -18.84 19.01 -19.39
CA THR A 31 -17.95 18.50 -20.46
C THR A 31 -17.18 17.27 -20.00
N PHE A 32 -16.59 17.29 -18.81
CA PHE A 32 -15.91 16.13 -18.22
C PHE A 32 -16.85 14.92 -18.10
N ALA A 33 -18.07 15.12 -17.59
CA ALA A 33 -19.06 14.05 -17.48
C ALA A 33 -19.42 13.44 -18.86
N LEU A 34 -19.51 14.28 -19.89
CA LEU A 34 -19.74 13.85 -21.27
C LEU A 34 -18.54 13.06 -21.81
N TRP A 35 -17.32 13.56 -21.62
CA TRP A 35 -16.09 12.90 -22.04
C TRP A 35 -15.88 11.56 -21.34
N ARG A 36 -16.20 11.46 -20.04
CA ARG A 36 -16.15 10.19 -19.31
C ARG A 36 -17.15 9.18 -19.87
N LYS A 37 -18.35 9.63 -20.24
CA LYS A 37 -19.38 8.77 -20.87
C LYS A 37 -18.97 8.33 -22.28
N GLN A 38 -18.22 9.16 -23.00
CA GLN A 38 -17.70 8.87 -24.34
C GLN A 38 -16.31 8.22 -24.34
N GLN A 39 -15.78 7.88 -23.17
CA GLN A 39 -14.44 7.27 -23.00
C GLN A 39 -13.27 8.11 -23.56
N PHE A 40 -13.43 9.44 -23.64
CA PHE A 40 -12.34 10.36 -24.00
C PHE A 40 -11.40 10.68 -22.83
N VAL A 41 -11.81 10.34 -21.61
CA VAL A 41 -10.99 10.44 -20.40
C VAL A 41 -11.09 9.12 -19.64
N GLU A 42 -9.95 8.53 -19.34
CA GLU A 42 -9.85 7.31 -18.54
C GLU A 42 -9.47 7.69 -17.10
N PRO A 43 -10.08 7.07 -16.07
CA PRO A 43 -9.57 7.22 -14.72
C PRO A 43 -8.15 6.68 -14.67
N LEU A 44 -7.20 7.53 -14.24
CA LEU A 44 -5.85 7.07 -13.94
C LEU A 44 -5.95 5.97 -12.86
N PRO A 45 -5.42 4.76 -13.12
CA PRO A 45 -5.38 3.71 -12.13
C PRO A 45 -4.72 4.23 -10.86
N ALA A 46 -5.30 3.99 -9.69
CA ALA A 46 -4.70 4.39 -8.41
C ALA A 46 -3.25 3.89 -8.28
N SER A 47 -2.90 2.77 -8.92
CA SER A 47 -1.54 2.22 -8.98
C SER A 47 -0.52 3.16 -9.64
N GLN A 48 -0.89 3.99 -10.61
CA GLN A 48 0.08 4.86 -11.32
C GLN A 48 0.48 6.12 -10.55
N ARG A 49 -0.15 6.40 -9.39
CA ARG A 49 0.16 7.59 -8.56
C ARG A 49 0.90 7.25 -7.26
N ILE A 50 1.29 6.00 -7.05
CA ILE A 50 1.87 5.56 -5.78
C ILE A 50 3.36 5.88 -5.77
N ALA A 51 3.67 7.13 -5.49
CA ALA A 51 5.00 7.55 -5.08
C ALA A 51 5.06 7.55 -3.55
N SER A 52 6.06 6.89 -2.97
CA SER A 52 6.34 7.08 -1.55
C SER A 52 6.73 8.54 -1.32
N ARG A 53 5.99 9.27 -0.49
CA ARG A 53 6.39 10.60 0.02
C ARG A 53 7.32 10.49 1.23
N GLY A 54 7.87 9.29 1.46
CA GLY A 54 8.82 9.01 2.54
C GLY A 54 10.12 9.81 2.40
N SER A 55 10.92 9.76 3.46
CA SER A 55 12.25 10.36 3.51
C SER A 55 13.14 9.90 2.36
N VAL A 56 14.02 10.79 1.88
CA VAL A 56 15.05 10.43 0.91
C VAL A 56 15.89 9.29 1.49
N LEU A 57 15.95 8.17 0.78
CA LEU A 57 16.74 7.02 1.18
C LEU A 57 18.23 7.33 1.06
N ASN A 58 19.02 6.81 1.98
CA ASN A 58 20.46 6.83 1.83
C ASN A 58 20.92 5.74 0.83
N PRO A 59 22.17 5.77 0.34
CA PRO A 59 22.65 4.80 -0.66
C PRO A 59 22.54 3.33 -0.23
N GLU A 60 22.75 3.03 1.06
CA GLU A 60 22.64 1.66 1.58
C GLU A 60 21.18 1.17 1.58
N GLN A 61 20.25 2.05 1.95
CA GLN A 61 18.81 1.77 1.91
C GLN A 61 18.33 1.60 0.47
N GLU A 62 18.78 2.44 -0.46
CA GLU A 62 18.44 2.31 -1.89
C GLU A 62 18.97 0.99 -2.47
N ALA A 63 20.19 0.60 -2.12
CA ALA A 63 20.76 -0.70 -2.48
C ALA A 63 19.91 -1.84 -1.91
N ALA A 64 19.57 -1.79 -0.61
CA ALA A 64 18.74 -2.82 0.03
C ALA A 64 17.36 -2.98 -0.65
N VAL A 65 16.69 -1.87 -1.00
CA VAL A 65 15.42 -1.93 -1.75
C VAL A 65 15.64 -2.52 -3.14
N THR A 66 16.71 -2.15 -3.82
CA THR A 66 17.00 -2.63 -5.18
C THR A 66 17.29 -4.13 -5.18
N ASP A 67 18.11 -4.60 -4.26
CA ASP A 67 18.44 -6.02 -4.12
C ASP A 67 17.21 -6.84 -3.75
N ALA A 68 16.42 -6.37 -2.77
CA ALA A 68 15.19 -7.07 -2.35
C ALA A 68 14.13 -7.14 -3.46
N MET A 69 14.13 -6.20 -4.40
CA MET A 69 13.17 -6.14 -5.52
C MET A 69 13.74 -6.67 -6.85
N ALA A 70 14.98 -7.17 -6.86
CA ALA A 70 15.62 -7.66 -8.10
C ALA A 70 14.89 -8.87 -8.70
N GLU A 71 14.17 -9.63 -7.88
CA GLU A 71 13.56 -10.91 -8.24
C GLU A 71 12.03 -10.93 -8.08
N MET A 72 11.34 -9.79 -8.25
CA MET A 72 9.88 -9.66 -8.02
C MET A 72 9.00 -10.68 -8.75
N ASP A 73 9.45 -11.25 -9.87
CA ASP A 73 8.70 -12.24 -10.65
C ASP A 73 8.83 -13.68 -10.12
N ARG A 74 9.60 -13.89 -9.04
CA ARG A 74 9.74 -15.20 -8.38
C ARG A 74 9.75 -15.06 -6.86
N PHE A 75 9.59 -16.20 -6.20
CA PHE A 75 9.77 -16.27 -4.76
C PHE A 75 11.26 -16.08 -4.41
N ALA A 76 11.57 -15.05 -3.63
CA ALA A 76 12.92 -14.71 -3.20
C ALA A 76 12.91 -14.10 -1.78
N PRO A 77 13.24 -14.88 -0.73
CA PRO A 77 13.33 -14.36 0.63
C PRO A 77 14.58 -13.50 0.80
N SER A 78 14.44 -12.36 1.46
CA SER A 78 15.55 -11.44 1.76
C SER A 78 15.48 -10.99 3.22
N LEU A 79 16.64 -10.77 3.85
CA LEU A 79 16.74 -10.23 5.20
C LEU A 79 17.38 -8.84 5.18
N VAL A 80 16.63 -7.84 5.64
CA VAL A 80 17.15 -6.48 5.86
C VAL A 80 17.61 -6.37 7.30
N GLN A 81 18.92 -6.53 7.53
CA GLN A 81 19.50 -6.44 8.86
C GLN A 81 19.96 -5.02 9.17
N GLY A 82 19.55 -4.50 10.33
CA GLY A 82 19.95 -3.19 10.80
C GLY A 82 19.52 -2.97 12.24
N ILE A 83 20.25 -2.15 12.98
CA ILE A 83 19.89 -1.76 14.35
C ILE A 83 18.62 -0.90 14.37
N THR A 84 17.97 -0.75 15.52
CA THR A 84 16.86 0.19 15.68
C THR A 84 17.31 1.60 15.31
N GLY A 85 16.48 2.33 14.58
CA GLY A 85 16.81 3.68 14.12
C GLY A 85 17.66 3.75 12.84
N SER A 86 18.10 2.62 12.26
CA SER A 86 18.81 2.60 10.97
C SER A 86 17.90 2.87 9.75
N GLY A 87 16.60 3.10 9.97
CA GLY A 87 15.62 3.37 8.93
C GLY A 87 15.16 2.15 8.14
N LYS A 88 15.07 0.96 8.77
CA LYS A 88 14.52 -0.23 8.12
C LYS A 88 13.08 -0.04 7.63
N THR A 89 12.27 0.70 8.40
CA THR A 89 10.89 1.02 8.04
C THR A 89 10.81 1.77 6.70
N GLU A 90 11.74 2.68 6.44
CA GLU A 90 11.81 3.45 5.20
C GLU A 90 12.14 2.53 4.00
N VAL A 91 13.01 1.54 4.19
CA VAL A 91 13.28 0.48 3.19
C VAL A 91 11.99 -0.30 2.89
N TYR A 92 11.24 -0.69 3.93
CA TYR A 92 9.99 -1.44 3.75
C TYR A 92 8.94 -0.62 3.00
N PHE A 93 8.77 0.66 3.34
CA PHE A 93 7.81 1.53 2.66
C PHE A 93 8.18 1.81 1.21
N ALA A 94 9.46 1.94 0.90
CA ALA A 94 9.93 2.09 -0.47
C ALA A 94 9.71 0.82 -1.30
N ALA A 95 9.98 -0.36 -0.75
CA ALA A 95 9.70 -1.64 -1.39
C ALA A 95 8.19 -1.83 -1.63
N VAL A 96 7.37 -1.56 -0.62
CA VAL A 96 5.90 -1.57 -0.73
C VAL A 96 5.45 -0.61 -1.84
N ALA A 97 5.94 0.63 -1.87
CA ALA A 97 5.56 1.60 -2.89
C ALA A 97 5.84 1.09 -4.32
N ARG A 98 7.01 0.48 -4.56
CA ARG A 98 7.36 -0.11 -5.87
C ARG A 98 6.38 -1.23 -6.27
N VAL A 99 6.03 -2.11 -5.33
CA VAL A 99 5.11 -3.24 -5.56
C VAL A 99 3.69 -2.73 -5.83
N LEU A 100 3.22 -1.75 -5.06
CA LEU A 100 1.90 -1.15 -5.27
C LEU A 100 1.84 -0.39 -6.61
N ALA A 101 2.92 0.29 -7.01
CA ALA A 101 3.02 0.98 -8.29
C ALA A 101 2.94 0.02 -9.48
N ALA A 102 3.43 -1.22 -9.32
CA ALA A 102 3.27 -2.31 -10.28
C ALA A 102 1.84 -2.92 -10.29
N GLY A 103 0.91 -2.41 -9.48
CA GLY A 103 -0.49 -2.87 -9.45
C GLY A 103 -0.75 -4.09 -8.55
N HIS A 104 0.27 -4.52 -7.81
CA HIS A 104 0.17 -5.61 -6.85
C HIS A 104 -0.34 -5.14 -5.49
N GLN A 105 -0.67 -6.09 -4.63
CA GLN A 105 -0.97 -5.89 -3.21
C GLN A 105 0.25 -6.24 -2.36
N ALA A 106 0.37 -5.61 -1.19
CA ALA A 106 1.40 -5.92 -0.22
C ALA A 106 0.79 -6.25 1.15
N LEU A 107 1.45 -7.14 1.88
CA LEU A 107 1.16 -7.47 3.27
C LEU A 107 2.34 -7.04 4.16
N LEU A 108 2.07 -6.23 5.17
CA LEU A 108 3.02 -5.88 6.22
C LEU A 108 2.57 -6.50 7.54
N LEU A 109 3.31 -7.51 7.98
CA LEU A 109 3.15 -8.14 9.27
C LEU A 109 4.01 -7.41 10.30
N VAL A 110 3.38 -6.97 11.39
CA VAL A 110 4.06 -6.33 12.52
C VAL A 110 3.70 -7.03 13.83
N PRO A 111 4.56 -6.98 14.86
CA PRO A 111 4.19 -7.39 16.20
C PRO A 111 2.93 -6.68 16.69
N GLU A 112 2.11 -7.33 17.51
CA GLU A 112 0.83 -6.77 17.98
C GLU A 112 1.00 -5.44 18.72
N ILE A 113 2.09 -5.30 19.47
CA ILE A 113 2.44 -4.07 20.18
C ILE A 113 2.89 -2.92 19.26
N ASN A 114 3.38 -3.24 18.06
CA ASN A 114 3.87 -2.27 17.09
C ASN A 114 2.76 -1.74 16.19
N LEU A 115 1.60 -2.40 16.16
CA LEU A 115 0.43 -1.97 15.42
C LEU A 115 -0.29 -0.82 16.13
N THR A 116 0.37 0.32 16.13
CA THR A 116 -0.05 1.53 16.83
C THR A 116 -0.67 2.55 15.88
N PRO A 117 -1.52 3.48 16.38
CA PRO A 117 -2.00 4.61 15.57
C PRO A 117 -0.85 5.43 14.96
N GLN A 118 0.31 5.48 15.62
CA GLN A 118 1.51 6.13 15.11
C GLN A 118 2.05 5.44 13.85
N LEU A 119 2.05 4.10 13.80
CA LEU A 119 2.42 3.38 12.60
C LEU A 119 1.43 3.66 11.46
N GLU A 120 0.12 3.66 11.74
CA GLU A 120 -0.90 4.02 10.75
C GLU A 120 -0.68 5.44 10.19
N GLN A 121 -0.37 6.41 11.05
CA GLN A 121 -0.03 7.77 10.63
C GLN A 121 1.24 7.84 9.79
N ARG A 122 2.28 7.07 10.14
CA ARG A 122 3.51 6.99 9.34
C ARG A 122 3.25 6.41 7.97
N ILE A 123 2.43 5.36 7.88
CA ILE A 123 2.02 4.76 6.61
C ILE A 123 1.20 5.77 5.80
N ALA A 124 0.22 6.43 6.40
CA ALA A 124 -0.57 7.45 5.71
C ALA A 124 0.29 8.64 5.24
N GLY A 125 1.33 9.02 5.98
CA GLY A 125 2.28 10.04 5.57
C GLY A 125 3.19 9.60 4.42
N ALA A 126 3.71 8.37 4.49
CA ALA A 126 4.61 7.81 3.48
C ALA A 126 3.88 7.38 2.20
N LEU A 127 2.63 6.92 2.31
CA LEU A 127 1.81 6.31 1.26
C LEU A 127 0.38 6.89 1.29
N PRO A 128 0.20 8.21 1.08
CA PRO A 128 -1.08 8.89 1.29
C PRO A 128 -2.22 8.45 0.35
N ASP A 129 -1.87 7.99 -0.85
CA ASP A 129 -2.83 7.62 -1.89
C ASP A 129 -3.14 6.11 -1.89
N VAL A 130 -2.63 5.36 -0.90
CA VAL A 130 -2.78 3.90 -0.80
C VAL A 130 -4.03 3.53 -0.02
N SER A 131 -4.85 2.67 -0.63
CA SER A 131 -5.97 2.02 0.07
C SER A 131 -5.45 1.03 1.13
N LEU A 132 -5.52 1.42 2.40
CA LEU A 132 -5.00 0.68 3.56
C LEU A 132 -6.11 -0.13 4.27
N ALA A 133 -5.83 -1.41 4.53
CA ALA A 133 -6.62 -2.24 5.44
C ALA A 133 -5.78 -2.70 6.63
N VAL A 134 -6.15 -2.24 7.84
CA VAL A 134 -5.50 -2.66 9.08
C VAL A 134 -6.27 -3.81 9.73
N LEU A 135 -5.62 -4.93 10.07
CA LEU A 135 -6.23 -6.13 10.62
C LEU A 135 -5.57 -6.53 11.96
N HIS A 136 -6.34 -6.45 13.05
CA HIS A 136 -5.91 -6.87 14.39
C HIS A 136 -7.07 -7.33 15.28
N SER A 137 -6.71 -7.84 16.45
CA SER A 137 -7.61 -8.40 17.48
C SER A 137 -8.61 -7.38 18.04
N GLY A 138 -8.20 -6.11 18.16
CA GLY A 138 -9.01 -5.03 18.72
C GLY A 138 -10.14 -4.51 17.81
N LEU A 139 -10.29 -5.01 16.58
CA LEU A 139 -11.39 -4.63 15.69
C LEU A 139 -12.67 -5.38 16.03
N SER A 140 -13.81 -4.70 15.86
CA SER A 140 -15.10 -5.37 15.85
C SER A 140 -15.17 -6.39 14.71
N SER A 141 -15.94 -7.47 14.89
CA SER A 141 -16.10 -8.51 13.87
C SER A 141 -16.56 -7.96 12.52
N ALA A 142 -17.47 -6.97 12.52
CA ALA A 142 -17.95 -6.32 11.31
C ALA A 142 -16.86 -5.50 10.60
N ALA A 143 -16.08 -4.70 11.36
CA ALA A 143 -14.99 -3.91 10.79
C ALA A 143 -13.89 -4.82 10.21
N ARG A 144 -13.51 -5.86 10.95
CA ARG A 144 -12.54 -6.87 10.51
C ARG A 144 -13.00 -7.57 9.24
N LEU A 145 -14.25 -8.02 9.18
CA LEU A 145 -14.82 -8.66 7.98
C LEU A 145 -14.82 -7.72 6.78
N SER A 146 -15.23 -6.47 6.96
CA SER A 146 -15.24 -5.46 5.88
C SER A 146 -13.85 -5.24 5.30
N ARG A 147 -12.84 -5.06 6.16
CA ARG A 147 -11.44 -4.87 5.75
C ARG A 147 -10.84 -6.12 5.10
N TRP A 148 -11.13 -7.29 5.65
CA TRP A 148 -10.71 -8.57 5.08
C TRP A 148 -11.31 -8.79 3.69
N LEU A 149 -12.59 -8.48 3.50
CA LEU A 149 -13.25 -8.56 2.19
C LEU A 149 -12.68 -7.54 1.18
N ALA A 150 -12.34 -6.33 1.63
CA ALA A 150 -11.67 -5.35 0.78
C ALA A 150 -10.30 -5.85 0.30
N ALA A 151 -9.52 -6.49 1.18
CA ALA A 151 -8.27 -7.15 0.80
C ALA A 151 -8.51 -8.31 -0.19
N ALA A 152 -9.48 -9.18 0.10
CA ALA A 152 -9.85 -10.34 -0.72
C ALA A 152 -10.26 -9.98 -2.14
N ARG A 153 -10.96 -8.84 -2.32
CA ARG A 153 -11.37 -8.33 -3.64
C ARG A 153 -10.26 -7.56 -4.36
N GLY A 154 -9.17 -7.25 -3.68
CA GLY A 154 -8.11 -6.40 -4.22
C GLY A 154 -8.40 -4.90 -4.14
N ASP A 155 -9.40 -4.47 -3.35
CA ASP A 155 -9.74 -3.07 -3.11
C ASP A 155 -8.73 -2.41 -2.14
N ALA A 156 -8.20 -3.18 -1.19
CA ALA A 156 -7.12 -2.76 -0.31
C ALA A 156 -5.77 -3.12 -0.94
N GLN A 157 -4.95 -2.10 -1.17
CA GLN A 157 -3.64 -2.24 -1.81
C GLN A 157 -2.58 -2.68 -0.81
N LEU A 158 -2.62 -2.12 0.40
CA LEU A 158 -1.74 -2.50 1.51
C LEU A 158 -2.59 -3.08 2.65
N VAL A 159 -2.25 -4.27 3.09
CA VAL A 159 -2.74 -4.84 4.34
C VAL A 159 -1.65 -4.73 5.40
N VAL A 160 -2.00 -4.19 6.55
CA VAL A 160 -1.12 -4.19 7.73
C VAL A 160 -1.81 -4.98 8.82
N GLY A 161 -1.12 -5.90 9.46
CA GLY A 161 -1.72 -6.62 10.57
C GLY A 161 -0.75 -7.43 11.38
N THR A 162 -1.30 -8.14 12.35
CA THR A 162 -0.54 -9.02 13.23
C THR A 162 -0.53 -10.45 12.68
N ARG A 163 -0.14 -11.43 13.50
CA ARG A 163 0.01 -12.85 13.12
C ARG A 163 -1.16 -13.48 12.33
N LEU A 164 -2.40 -13.04 12.51
CA LEU A 164 -3.56 -13.63 11.80
C LEU A 164 -3.72 -13.07 10.39
N ALA A 165 -3.14 -11.90 10.11
CA ALA A 165 -3.25 -11.26 8.80
C ALA A 165 -2.52 -12.04 7.70
N VAL A 166 -1.62 -12.97 8.06
CA VAL A 166 -0.95 -13.89 7.12
C VAL A 166 -1.95 -14.73 6.31
N TYR A 167 -3.14 -15.00 6.84
CA TYR A 167 -4.20 -15.74 6.15
C TYR A 167 -5.16 -14.84 5.35
N THR A 168 -4.82 -13.57 5.17
CA THR A 168 -5.65 -12.66 4.37
C THR A 168 -5.48 -12.98 2.90
N PRO A 169 -6.54 -13.31 2.16
CA PRO A 169 -6.44 -13.55 0.73
C PRO A 169 -6.11 -12.23 0.02
N LEU A 170 -5.10 -12.28 -0.84
CA LEU A 170 -4.59 -11.14 -1.59
C LEU A 170 -4.40 -11.60 -3.05
N PRO A 171 -5.42 -11.46 -3.92
CA PRO A 171 -5.41 -12.02 -5.27
C PRO A 171 -4.27 -11.51 -6.16
N ARG A 172 -3.65 -10.37 -5.81
CA ARG A 172 -2.50 -9.81 -6.52
C ARG A 172 -1.30 -9.60 -5.60
N LEU A 173 -1.11 -10.46 -4.59
CA LEU A 173 0.02 -10.37 -3.67
C LEU A 173 1.37 -10.33 -4.43
N GLY A 174 2.16 -9.29 -4.18
CA GLY A 174 3.50 -9.14 -4.74
C GLY A 174 4.60 -8.99 -3.69
N LEU A 175 4.25 -8.74 -2.42
CA LEU A 175 5.22 -8.62 -1.34
C LEU A 175 4.60 -8.95 0.02
N ILE A 176 5.35 -9.71 0.82
CA ILE A 176 5.14 -9.81 2.25
C ILE A 176 6.37 -9.23 2.96
N VAL A 177 6.14 -8.33 3.90
CA VAL A 177 7.15 -7.82 4.82
C VAL A 177 6.82 -8.34 6.22
N VAL A 178 7.80 -8.93 6.90
CA VAL A 178 7.69 -9.33 8.31
C VAL A 178 8.62 -8.45 9.13
N ASP A 179 8.06 -7.49 9.85
CA ASP A 179 8.82 -6.61 10.74
C ASP A 179 9.13 -7.31 12.06
N GLU A 180 10.30 -7.01 12.64
CA GLU A 180 10.80 -7.62 13.88
C GLU A 180 10.63 -9.15 13.89
N GLU A 181 11.11 -9.84 12.85
CA GLU A 181 10.84 -11.27 12.59
C GLU A 181 11.21 -12.25 13.73
N HIS A 182 12.01 -11.80 14.69
CA HIS A 182 12.40 -12.57 15.88
C HIS A 182 11.36 -12.51 17.01
N ASP A 183 10.35 -11.65 16.90
CA ASP A 183 9.35 -11.42 17.93
C ASP A 183 8.46 -12.66 18.14
N ILE A 184 8.34 -13.07 19.40
CA ILE A 184 7.60 -14.28 19.79
C ILE A 184 6.08 -14.16 19.54
N SER A 185 5.54 -12.96 19.39
CA SER A 185 4.12 -12.71 19.10
C SER A 185 3.67 -13.30 17.77
N PHE A 186 4.59 -13.57 16.84
CA PHE A 186 4.29 -14.31 15.61
C PHE A 186 3.96 -15.79 15.86
N ARG A 187 4.29 -16.34 17.03
CA ARG A 187 3.97 -17.72 17.40
C ARG A 187 2.61 -17.81 18.09
N GLN A 188 1.68 -18.53 17.49
CA GLN A 188 0.40 -18.89 18.11
C GLN A 188 0.63 -20.02 19.13
N GLN A 189 0.35 -19.75 20.40
CA GLN A 189 0.54 -20.71 21.50
C GLN A 189 -0.71 -21.57 21.76
N ASP A 190 -1.90 -20.98 21.61
CA ASP A 190 -3.19 -21.60 21.91
C ASP A 190 -3.92 -22.11 20.66
N GLY A 191 -4.63 -23.23 20.77
CA GLY A 191 -5.37 -23.81 19.65
C GLY A 191 -4.44 -24.37 18.57
N VAL A 192 -4.68 -24.00 17.31
CA VAL A 192 -3.83 -24.43 16.18
C VAL A 192 -2.51 -23.67 16.24
N ARG A 193 -1.42 -24.39 16.53
CA ARG A 193 -0.09 -23.80 16.63
C ARG A 193 0.52 -23.58 15.26
N TYR A 194 0.95 -22.35 15.00
CA TYR A 194 1.68 -21.96 13.81
C TYR A 194 2.61 -20.78 14.14
N HIS A 195 3.59 -20.54 13.26
CA HIS A 195 4.45 -19.36 13.32
C HIS A 195 4.16 -18.50 12.09
N ALA A 196 3.68 -17.27 12.27
CA ALA A 196 3.23 -16.44 11.15
C ALA A 196 4.34 -16.14 10.13
N ARG A 197 5.58 -15.91 10.59
CA ARG A 197 6.75 -15.78 9.69
C ARG A 197 6.93 -17.03 8.81
N ASP A 198 6.89 -18.22 9.40
CA ASP A 198 7.14 -19.47 8.67
C ASP A 198 5.97 -19.83 7.74
N VAL A 199 4.76 -19.28 7.98
CA VAL A 199 3.62 -19.39 7.07
C VAL A 199 3.71 -18.36 5.93
N ALA A 200 4.36 -17.23 6.17
CA ALA A 200 4.51 -16.14 5.21
C ALA A 200 5.61 -16.41 4.16
N ILE A 201 6.59 -17.26 4.48
CA ILE A 201 7.76 -17.58 3.66
C ILE A 201 7.57 -18.94 3.00
#